data_AF-A0A1M7Q562-F1
#
_entry.id   AF-A0A1M7Q562-F1
#
_cell.length_a   1.000
_cell.length_b   1.000
_cell.length_c   1.000
_cell.angle_alpha   90.00
_cell.angle_beta   90.00
_cell.angle_gamma   90.00
#
_symmetry.space_group_name_H-M   'P 1'
#
loop_
_entity.id
_entity.type
_entity.pdbx_description
1 polymer ?
#
loop_
_entity_poly.entity_id
_entity_poly.type
_entity_poly.pdbx_seq_one_letter_code
_entity_poly.pdbx_strand_id
1 'polypeptide(L)'
;MEVFELSRGWKIFAYIMLGLLLAVFVSLAIYCFIDPSLKRGMAIALPISLVAIFFIVCGFLQVDEKVIFDDYSIRKESRLVNREILLNDVKGYKVDEKYVRIIPYKGRGKSIQASNYLSGIRSLQNRLAARYPDLNLEEAQEVYDEAIAQTGEEDAHKLLKQAKIETYTLTGITVVLCVLCFLYFDWYHLALFCCVPLSLLLLLRHKGLVQLDSSKESPLPTMFMIPLFVLIVQILQTRTIYIVHYSKVWPLAIGIAVALTVMLWLCSRYLNKKRKAYVVTAVIMVLIFLGNGYGFVVTTNAILDKEGYEYYETTVTDKHISKGKSTTYYLTLQPWAHQPESERESVSRKLYGEVEIDGKVGIYYYPGAFHIPWYQIGRAE
;
A
#
# COMPACT_ATOMS: atom_id res chain seq x y z
N MET A 1 -8.80 0.46 -41.82
CA MET A 1 -9.24 1.34 -40.71
C MET A 1 -10.13 0.58 -39.73
N GLU A 2 -9.67 0.38 -38.50
CA GLU A 2 -10.51 -0.15 -37.39
C GLU A 2 -10.66 0.91 -36.31
N VAL A 3 -11.86 1.02 -35.74
CA VAL A 3 -12.19 2.01 -34.70
C VAL A 3 -12.57 1.28 -33.43
N PHE A 4 -11.81 1.54 -32.37
CA PHE A 4 -12.03 1.00 -31.03
C PHE A 4 -12.64 2.10 -30.16
N GLU A 5 -13.89 1.92 -29.76
CA GLU A 5 -14.62 2.87 -28.91
C GLU A 5 -15.31 2.15 -27.76
N LEU A 6 -15.71 2.88 -26.72
CA LEU A 6 -16.55 2.32 -25.65
C LEU A 6 -17.82 1.70 -26.26
N SER A 7 -18.19 0.50 -25.79
CA SER A 7 -19.43 -0.13 -26.25
C SER A 7 -20.64 0.77 -25.98
N ARG A 8 -21.68 0.67 -26.81
CA ARG A 8 -22.89 1.50 -26.68
C ARG A 8 -23.50 1.44 -25.28
N GLY A 9 -23.56 0.25 -24.67
CA GLY A 9 -24.06 0.07 -23.31
C GLY A 9 -23.23 0.80 -22.26
N TRP A 10 -21.89 0.72 -22.36
CA TRP A 10 -21.00 1.44 -21.45
C TRP A 10 -21.03 2.96 -21.65
N LYS A 11 -21.20 3.45 -22.89
CA LYS A 11 -21.41 4.88 -23.14
C LYS A 11 -22.69 5.39 -22.48
N ILE A 12 -23.80 4.68 -22.67
CA ILE A 12 -25.10 5.02 -22.05
C ILE A 12 -24.97 5.02 -20.52
N PHE A 13 -24.37 3.97 -19.95
CA PHE A 13 -24.13 3.88 -18.52
C PHE A 13 -23.29 5.05 -18.00
N ALA A 14 -22.18 5.37 -18.67
CA ALA A 14 -21.30 6.48 -18.29
C ALA A 14 -22.04 7.83 -18.36
N TYR A 15 -22.83 8.08 -19.40
CA TYR A 15 -23.64 9.30 -19.50
C TYR A 15 -24.68 9.43 -18.40
N ILE A 16 -25.39 8.33 -18.08
CA ILE A 16 -26.38 8.31 -16.99
C ILE A 16 -25.69 8.59 -15.64
N MET A 17 -24.58 7.91 -15.36
CA MET A 17 -23.86 8.03 -14.10
C MET A 17 -23.23 9.42 -13.92
N LEU A 18 -22.58 9.96 -14.95
CA LEU A 18 -22.04 11.32 -14.95
C LEU A 18 -23.15 12.37 -14.85
N GLY A 19 -24.30 12.15 -15.51
CA GLY A 19 -25.46 13.05 -15.44
C GLY A 19 -26.06 13.11 -14.03
N LEU A 20 -26.20 11.96 -13.37
CA LEU A 20 -26.67 11.89 -11.99
C LEU A 20 -25.69 12.57 -11.02
N LEU A 21 -24.39 12.32 -11.17
CA LEU A 21 -23.36 13.01 -10.37
C LEU A 21 -23.38 14.52 -10.60
N LEU A 22 -23.52 14.97 -11.85
CA LEU A 22 -23.61 16.39 -12.18
C LEU A 22 -24.80 17.03 -11.47
N ALA A 23 -25.97 16.39 -11.50
CA ALA A 23 -27.17 16.87 -10.81
C ALA A 23 -26.95 17.00 -9.30
N VAL A 24 -26.29 16.03 -8.66
CA VAL A 24 -25.95 16.06 -7.23
C VAL A 24 -25.02 17.23 -6.90
N PHE A 25 -23.92 17.41 -7.62
CA PHE A 25 -22.96 18.48 -7.32
C PHE A 25 -23.46 19.88 -7.69
N VAL A 26 -24.27 20.01 -8.74
CA VAL A 26 -24.95 21.27 -9.07
C VAL A 26 -25.98 21.61 -7.99
N SER A 27 -26.76 20.62 -7.55
CA SER A 27 -27.71 20.80 -6.45
C SER A 27 -26.99 21.23 -5.17
N LEU A 28 -25.89 20.57 -4.80
CA LEU A 28 -25.06 20.93 -3.65
C LEU A 28 -24.50 22.36 -3.76
N ALA A 29 -24.02 22.75 -4.93
CA ALA A 29 -23.53 24.11 -5.18
C ALA A 29 -24.64 25.16 -5.02
N ILE A 30 -25.87 24.88 -5.47
CA ILE A 30 -27.03 25.76 -5.31
C ILE A 30 -27.47 25.82 -3.84
N TYR A 31 -27.55 24.67 -3.16
CA TYR A 31 -27.95 24.59 -1.74
C TYR A 31 -27.04 25.40 -0.82
N CYS A 32 -25.76 25.55 -1.17
CA CYS A 32 -24.82 26.42 -0.45
C CYS A 32 -25.28 27.89 -0.38
N PHE A 33 -26.09 28.36 -1.34
CA PHE A 33 -26.60 29.74 -1.36
C PHE A 33 -27.97 29.89 -0.69
N ILE A 34 -28.75 28.81 -0.57
CA ILE A 34 -30.13 28.84 -0.07
C ILE A 34 -30.19 28.61 1.44
N ASP A 35 -29.42 27.65 1.98
CA ASP A 35 -29.54 27.25 3.38
C ASP A 35 -28.57 28.02 4.31
N PRO A 36 -29.07 28.72 5.35
CA PRO A 36 -28.23 29.42 6.32
C PRO A 36 -27.23 28.52 7.08
N SER A 37 -27.54 27.23 7.26
CA SER A 37 -26.68 26.27 7.97
C SER A 37 -25.40 25.96 7.20
N LEU A 38 -25.48 25.91 5.86
CA LEU A 38 -24.36 25.66 4.95
C LEU A 38 -23.53 26.91 4.63
N LYS A 39 -24.01 28.13 4.95
CA LYS A 39 -23.23 29.36 4.78
C LYS A 39 -21.90 29.33 5.55
N ARG A 40 -21.85 28.66 6.71
CA ARG A 40 -20.59 28.44 7.46
C ARG A 40 -19.63 27.48 6.76
N GLY A 41 -20.14 26.56 5.94
CA GLY A 41 -19.36 25.60 5.15
C GLY A 41 -19.07 26.02 3.70
N MET A 42 -19.60 27.17 3.24
CA MET A 42 -19.47 27.64 1.86
C MET A 42 -18.02 27.73 1.37
N ALA A 43 -17.11 28.17 2.25
CA ALA A 43 -15.69 28.30 1.93
C ALA A 43 -15.04 26.96 1.51
N ILE A 44 -15.64 25.82 1.88
CA ILE A 44 -15.12 24.48 1.61
C ILE A 44 -16.01 23.74 0.61
N ALA A 45 -17.34 23.75 0.80
CA ALA A 45 -18.26 22.96 -0.01
C ALA A 45 -18.38 23.48 -1.46
N LEU A 46 -18.34 24.81 -1.66
CA LEU A 46 -18.43 25.43 -2.98
C LEU A 46 -17.23 25.09 -3.88
N PRO A 47 -15.95 25.28 -3.47
CA PRO A 47 -14.81 24.94 -4.32
C PRO A 47 -14.75 23.44 -4.62
N ILE A 48 -15.09 22.56 -3.65
CA ILE A 48 -15.16 21.11 -3.89
C ILE A 48 -16.19 20.79 -4.97
N SER A 49 -17.38 21.39 -4.90
CA SER A 49 -18.45 21.17 -5.88
C SER A 49 -18.05 21.66 -7.26
N LEU A 50 -17.42 22.83 -7.37
CA LEU A 50 -16.94 23.37 -8.65
C LEU A 50 -15.85 22.49 -9.28
N VAL A 51 -14.89 22.02 -8.47
CA VAL A 51 -13.85 21.09 -8.93
C VAL A 51 -14.47 19.76 -9.39
N ALA A 52 -15.45 19.22 -8.65
CA ALA A 52 -16.15 18.01 -9.03
C ALA A 52 -16.92 18.19 -10.35
N ILE A 53 -17.66 19.30 -10.50
CA ILE A 53 -18.37 19.64 -11.75
C ILE A 53 -17.39 19.72 -12.92
N PHE A 54 -16.24 20.39 -12.74
CA PHE A 54 -15.20 20.48 -13.77
C PHE A 54 -14.74 19.09 -14.22
N PHE A 55 -14.41 18.19 -13.29
CA PHE A 55 -14.01 16.82 -13.63
C PHE A 55 -15.11 16.00 -14.30
N ILE A 56 -16.37 16.18 -13.89
CA ILE A 56 -17.52 15.52 -14.51
C ILE A 56 -17.70 15.98 -15.95
N VAL A 57 -17.59 17.28 -16.22
CA VAL A 57 -17.64 17.85 -17.57
C VAL A 57 -16.48 17.32 -18.42
N CYS A 58 -15.26 17.26 -17.88
CA CYS A 58 -14.14 16.61 -18.56
C CYS A 58 -14.43 15.14 -18.86
N GLY A 59 -15.07 14.42 -17.94
CA GLY A 59 -15.53 13.05 -18.14
C GLY A 59 -16.48 12.91 -19.32
N PHE A 60 -17.51 13.76 -19.40
CA PHE A 60 -18.45 13.80 -20.53
C PHE A 60 -17.74 13.97 -21.88
N LEU A 61 -16.73 14.85 -21.94
CA LEU A 61 -15.94 15.10 -23.15
C LEU A 61 -15.03 13.91 -23.52
N GLN A 62 -14.72 13.02 -22.57
CA GLN A 62 -13.89 11.83 -22.79
C GLN A 62 -14.69 10.56 -23.08
N VAL A 63 -16.01 10.49 -22.81
CA VAL A 63 -16.82 9.29 -23.10
C VAL A 63 -16.79 8.92 -24.60
N ASP A 64 -16.68 9.93 -25.47
CA ASP A 64 -16.57 9.78 -26.92
C ASP A 64 -15.15 9.46 -27.40
N GLU A 65 -14.22 9.09 -26.51
CA GLU A 65 -12.87 8.70 -26.90
C GLU A 65 -12.87 7.49 -27.83
N LYS A 66 -12.10 7.60 -28.92
CA LYS A 66 -11.91 6.53 -29.90
C LYS A 66 -10.42 6.34 -30.15
N VAL A 67 -10.01 5.09 -30.30
CA VAL A 67 -8.69 4.72 -30.78
C VAL A 67 -8.86 4.16 -32.18
N ILE A 68 -8.24 4.82 -33.16
CA ILE A 68 -8.30 4.45 -34.57
C ILE A 68 -6.97 3.81 -34.94
N PHE A 69 -7.02 2.60 -35.48
CA PHE A 69 -5.87 1.92 -36.03
C PHE A 69 -5.99 1.85 -37.54
N ASP A 70 -5.17 2.62 -38.23
CA ASP A 70 -5.08 2.66 -39.69
C ASP A 70 -3.84 1.91 -40.21
N ASP A 71 -3.68 1.88 -41.54
CA ASP A 71 -2.54 1.23 -42.19
C ASP A 71 -1.23 2.02 -42.07
N TYR A 72 -1.31 3.28 -41.62
CA TYR A 72 -0.16 4.19 -41.50
C TYR A 72 0.08 4.72 -40.08
N SER A 73 -0.98 4.87 -39.26
CA SER A 73 -0.87 5.46 -37.94
C SER A 73 -1.90 4.91 -36.94
N ILE A 74 -1.60 5.12 -35.66
CA ILE A 74 -2.50 4.89 -34.54
C ILE A 74 -2.88 6.24 -33.97
N ARG A 75 -4.18 6.55 -33.99
CA ARG A 75 -4.73 7.80 -33.48
C ARG A 75 -5.59 7.54 -32.25
N LYS A 76 -5.46 8.41 -31.26
CA LYS A 76 -6.41 8.56 -30.16
C LYS A 76 -7.10 9.90 -30.36
N GLU A 77 -8.41 9.84 -30.58
CA GLU A 77 -9.25 11.01 -30.79
C GLU A 77 -10.23 11.15 -29.63
N SER A 78 -10.23 12.34 -29.03
CA SER A 78 -11.15 12.73 -27.97
C SER A 78 -11.38 14.23 -28.12
N ARG A 79 -12.51 14.72 -27.60
CA ARG A 79 -12.79 16.17 -27.58
C ARG A 79 -11.74 16.97 -26.81
N LEU A 80 -10.98 16.34 -25.90
CA LEU A 80 -9.93 16.99 -25.12
C LEU A 80 -8.51 16.66 -25.58
N VAL A 81 -8.28 15.44 -26.06
CA VAL A 81 -6.93 14.94 -26.32
C VAL A 81 -6.90 14.20 -27.64
N ASN A 82 -6.23 14.80 -28.62
CA ASN A 82 -5.93 14.16 -29.89
C ASN A 82 -4.44 13.82 -29.94
N ARG A 83 -4.11 12.57 -30.28
CA ARG A 83 -2.75 12.08 -30.42
C ARG A 83 -2.66 11.16 -31.61
N GLU A 84 -1.56 11.25 -32.34
CA GLU A 84 -1.25 10.37 -33.46
C GLU A 84 0.18 9.87 -33.31
N ILE A 85 0.38 8.59 -33.57
CA ILE A 85 1.70 7.97 -33.66
C ILE A 85 1.74 7.21 -34.99
N LEU A 86 2.72 7.51 -35.83
CA LEU A 86 2.96 6.77 -37.08
C LEU A 86 3.39 5.33 -36.73
N LEU A 87 2.97 4.35 -37.51
CA LEU A 87 3.28 2.94 -37.25
C LEU A 87 4.80 2.66 -37.21
N ASN A 88 5.58 3.40 -38.01
CA ASN A 88 7.04 3.28 -38.03
C ASN A 88 7.72 3.90 -36.78
N ASP A 89 7.02 4.79 -36.09
CA ASP A 89 7.53 5.48 -34.90
C ASP A 89 7.16 4.75 -33.59
N VAL A 90 6.39 3.66 -33.68
CA VAL A 90 6.03 2.81 -32.52
C VAL A 90 7.23 1.94 -32.13
N LYS A 91 7.72 2.10 -30.89
CA LYS A 91 8.74 1.22 -30.33
C LYS A 91 8.14 -0.13 -29.95
N GLY A 92 6.97 -0.11 -29.31
CA GLY A 92 6.29 -1.29 -28.83
C GLY A 92 5.06 -0.96 -28.00
N TYR A 93 4.46 -1.97 -27.37
CA TYR A 93 3.29 -1.79 -26.51
C TYR A 93 3.53 -2.41 -25.13
N LYS A 94 2.74 -1.97 -24.15
CA LYS A 94 2.67 -2.55 -22.80
C LYS A 94 1.22 -2.82 -22.45
N VAL A 95 0.96 -3.96 -21.84
CA VAL A 95 -0.38 -4.33 -21.37
C VAL A 95 -0.40 -4.22 -19.84
N ASP A 96 -1.19 -3.28 -19.32
CA ASP A 96 -1.52 -3.17 -17.90
C ASP A 96 -2.93 -3.79 -17.67
N GLU A 97 -3.33 -4.02 -16.42
CA GLU A 97 -4.68 -4.52 -16.09
C GLU A 97 -5.82 -3.66 -16.66
N LYS A 98 -5.62 -2.34 -16.71
CA LYS A 98 -6.66 -1.36 -17.08
C LYS A 98 -6.47 -0.73 -18.47
N TYR A 99 -5.26 -0.78 -19.02
CA TYR A 99 -4.90 -0.06 -20.23
C TYR A 99 -3.90 -0.83 -21.08
N VAL A 100 -3.97 -0.66 -22.40
CA VAL A 100 -2.89 -0.94 -23.34
C VAL A 100 -2.18 0.38 -23.66
N ARG A 101 -0.88 0.44 -23.42
CA ARG A 101 -0.06 1.63 -23.67
C ARG A 101 0.84 1.38 -24.88
N ILE A 102 0.67 2.23 -25.88
CA ILE A 102 1.49 2.21 -27.10
C ILE A 102 2.58 3.26 -26.92
N ILE A 103 3.84 2.84 -27.00
CA ILE A 103 5.00 3.64 -26.65
C ILE A 103 5.80 3.96 -27.93
N PRO A 104 5.96 5.23 -28.31
CA PRO A 104 6.79 5.61 -29.45
C PRO A 104 8.29 5.63 -29.08
N TYR A 105 9.16 5.69 -30.08
CA TYR A 105 10.58 5.99 -29.87
C TYR A 105 10.78 7.35 -29.20
N LYS A 106 11.89 7.51 -28.45
CA LYS A 106 12.22 8.76 -27.77
C LYS A 106 12.26 9.91 -28.78
N GLY A 107 11.50 10.97 -28.52
CA GLY A 107 11.41 12.15 -29.40
C GLY A 107 10.36 12.07 -30.51
N ARG A 108 9.70 10.91 -30.72
CA ARG A 108 8.70 10.69 -31.77
C ARG A 108 7.24 10.84 -31.29
N GLY A 109 7.02 11.60 -30.22
CA GLY A 109 5.70 11.89 -29.67
C GLY A 109 5.44 11.33 -28.27
N LYS A 110 4.19 11.45 -27.80
CA LYS A 110 3.73 10.97 -26.49
C LYS A 110 3.01 9.64 -26.63
N SER A 111 3.08 8.79 -25.60
CA SER A 111 2.39 7.50 -25.59
C SER A 111 0.86 7.65 -25.72
N ILE A 112 0.25 6.68 -26.41
CA ILE A 112 -1.20 6.53 -26.49
C ILE A 112 -1.61 5.47 -25.46
N GLN A 113 -2.62 5.79 -24.66
CA GLN A 113 -3.23 4.86 -23.70
C GLN A 113 -4.64 4.54 -24.19
N ALA A 114 -4.88 3.26 -24.47
CA ALA A 114 -6.18 2.70 -24.82
C ALA A 114 -6.71 1.93 -23.62
N SER A 115 -7.96 2.18 -23.22
CA SER A 115 -8.56 1.45 -22.09
C SER A 115 -8.91 0.01 -22.47
N ASN A 116 -8.74 -0.94 -21.55
CA ASN A 116 -9.18 -2.32 -21.72
C ASN A 116 -10.72 -2.47 -21.79
N TYR A 117 -11.48 -1.41 -21.50
CA TYR A 117 -12.94 -1.38 -21.63
C TYR A 117 -13.43 -0.99 -23.03
N LEU A 118 -12.52 -0.70 -23.98
CA LEU A 118 -12.89 -0.42 -25.36
C LEU A 118 -13.42 -1.68 -26.06
N SER A 119 -14.48 -1.51 -26.85
CA SER A 119 -14.99 -2.55 -27.73
C SER A 119 -13.91 -2.96 -28.71
N GLY A 120 -13.66 -4.26 -28.84
CA GLY A 120 -12.67 -4.80 -29.77
C GLY A 120 -11.21 -4.71 -29.29
N ILE A 121 -10.95 -4.39 -28.01
CA ILE A 121 -9.58 -4.29 -27.48
C ILE A 121 -8.74 -5.55 -27.71
N ARG A 122 -9.35 -6.74 -27.70
CA ARG A 122 -8.66 -8.00 -28.01
C ARG A 122 -8.10 -8.02 -29.43
N SER A 123 -8.83 -7.46 -30.40
CA SER A 123 -8.34 -7.31 -31.78
C SER A 123 -7.16 -6.33 -31.82
N LEU A 124 -7.28 -5.19 -31.12
CA LEU A 124 -6.17 -4.23 -31.01
C LEU A 124 -4.91 -4.88 -30.42
N GLN A 125 -5.05 -5.64 -29.33
CA GLN A 125 -3.94 -6.36 -28.70
C GLN A 125 -3.32 -7.39 -29.66
N ASN A 126 -4.14 -8.20 -30.34
CA ASN A 126 -3.63 -9.19 -31.30
C ASN A 126 -2.87 -8.53 -32.47
N ARG A 127 -3.36 -7.38 -32.98
CA ARG A 127 -2.68 -6.64 -34.04
C ARG A 127 -1.38 -6.00 -33.58
N LEU A 128 -1.36 -5.47 -32.35
CA LEU A 128 -0.14 -4.95 -31.74
C LEU A 128 0.88 -6.08 -31.54
N ALA A 129 0.45 -7.22 -30.98
CA ALA A 129 1.28 -8.40 -30.79
C ALA A 129 1.86 -8.97 -32.09
N ALA A 130 1.12 -8.86 -33.20
CA ALA A 130 1.57 -9.33 -34.51
C ALA A 130 2.64 -8.43 -35.17
N ARG A 131 2.72 -7.14 -34.80
CA ARG A 131 3.58 -6.14 -35.48
C ARG A 131 4.68 -5.57 -34.60
N TYR A 132 4.49 -5.57 -33.29
CA TYR A 132 5.36 -4.88 -32.36
C TYR A 132 5.73 -5.79 -31.18
N PRO A 133 6.91 -5.58 -30.59
CA PRO A 133 7.28 -6.30 -29.38
C PRO A 133 6.42 -5.87 -28.20
N ASP A 134 6.12 -6.84 -27.33
CA ASP A 134 5.60 -6.58 -26.00
C ASP A 134 6.76 -6.10 -25.11
N LEU A 135 6.75 -4.81 -24.79
CA LEU A 135 7.78 -4.19 -23.99
C LEU A 135 7.72 -4.65 -22.51
N ASN A 136 6.62 -5.25 -22.05
CA ASN A 136 6.60 -5.86 -20.71
C ASN A 136 7.47 -7.11 -20.68
N LEU A 137 7.33 -7.97 -21.69
CA LEU A 137 8.12 -9.19 -21.83
C LEU A 137 9.59 -8.87 -22.12
N GLU A 138 9.87 -7.91 -22.99
CA GLU A 138 11.25 -7.48 -23.24
C GLU A 138 11.92 -6.92 -21.98
N GLU A 139 11.24 -6.05 -21.22
CA GLU A 139 11.80 -5.54 -19.97
C GLU A 139 11.98 -6.64 -18.90
N ALA A 140 11.06 -7.61 -18.83
CA ALA A 140 11.18 -8.76 -17.94
C ALA A 140 12.37 -9.67 -18.34
N GLN A 141 12.60 -9.85 -19.64
CA GLN A 141 13.71 -10.62 -20.18
C GLN A 141 15.04 -9.88 -20.01
N GLU A 142 15.12 -8.58 -20.29
CA GLU A 142 16.31 -7.76 -20.05
C GLU A 142 16.75 -7.85 -18.57
N VAL A 143 15.78 -7.78 -17.67
CA VAL A 143 15.99 -7.93 -16.23
C VAL A 143 16.53 -9.31 -15.86
N TYR A 144 15.99 -10.36 -16.50
CA TYR A 144 16.45 -11.72 -16.32
C TYR A 144 17.89 -11.89 -16.84
N ASP A 145 18.16 -11.46 -18.06
CA ASP A 145 19.46 -11.56 -18.71
C ASP A 145 20.53 -10.76 -17.94
N GLU A 146 20.19 -9.56 -17.44
CA GLU A 146 21.09 -8.78 -16.58
C GLU A 146 21.40 -9.51 -15.26
N ALA A 147 20.41 -10.15 -14.64
CA ALA A 147 20.63 -10.94 -13.42
C ALA A 147 21.51 -12.17 -13.68
N ILE A 148 21.32 -12.86 -14.81
CA ILE A 148 22.17 -13.98 -15.23
C ILE A 148 23.60 -13.49 -15.52
N ALA A 149 23.75 -12.39 -16.27
CA ALA A 149 25.05 -11.80 -16.60
C ALA A 149 25.84 -11.36 -15.35
N GLN A 150 25.16 -10.81 -14.34
CA GLN A 150 25.78 -10.46 -13.05
C GLN A 150 26.22 -11.68 -12.23
N THR A 151 25.55 -12.82 -12.43
CA THR A 151 25.87 -14.07 -11.73
C THR A 151 27.08 -14.77 -12.38
N GLY A 152 27.27 -14.63 -13.69
CA GLY A 152 28.49 -15.07 -14.41
C GLY A 152 28.67 -16.59 -14.52
N GLU A 153 27.66 -17.39 -14.22
CA GLU A 153 27.76 -18.85 -14.11
C GLU A 153 27.05 -19.60 -15.25
N GLU A 154 27.69 -20.65 -15.78
CA GLU A 154 27.07 -21.68 -16.64
C GLU A 154 25.87 -22.37 -15.96
N ASP A 155 25.80 -22.33 -14.62
CA ASP A 155 24.78 -22.94 -13.76
C ASP A 155 23.68 -21.96 -13.29
N ALA A 156 23.54 -20.78 -13.91
CA ALA A 156 22.64 -19.73 -13.43
C ALA A 156 21.16 -20.17 -13.28
N HIS A 157 20.69 -21.12 -14.09
CA HIS A 157 19.36 -21.73 -13.92
C HIS A 157 19.21 -22.51 -12.61
N LYS A 158 20.27 -23.21 -12.16
CA LYS A 158 20.29 -23.97 -10.91
C LYS A 158 20.29 -23.03 -9.70
N LEU A 159 21.11 -21.98 -9.75
CA LEU A 159 21.11 -20.93 -8.72
C LEU A 159 19.77 -20.21 -8.63
N LEU A 160 19.13 -19.90 -9.76
CA LEU A 160 17.80 -19.30 -9.76
C LEU A 160 16.76 -20.23 -9.12
N LYS A 161 16.81 -21.53 -9.43
CA LYS A 161 15.92 -22.52 -8.81
C LYS A 161 16.12 -22.53 -7.29
N GLN A 162 17.36 -22.49 -6.83
CA GLN A 162 17.68 -22.41 -5.40
C GLN A 162 17.17 -21.11 -4.78
N ALA A 163 17.38 -19.96 -5.42
CA ALA A 163 16.88 -18.66 -4.97
C ALA A 163 15.35 -18.64 -4.83
N LYS A 164 14.64 -19.24 -5.79
CA LYS A 164 13.17 -19.42 -5.73
C LYS A 164 12.76 -20.27 -4.54
N ILE A 165 13.36 -21.44 -4.37
CA ILE A 165 13.03 -22.35 -3.26
C ILE A 165 13.27 -21.65 -1.92
N GLU A 166 14.42 -21.02 -1.72
CA GLU A 166 14.74 -20.34 -0.47
C GLU A 166 13.80 -19.16 -0.20
N THR A 167 13.48 -18.34 -1.21
CA THR A 167 12.58 -17.17 -1.06
C THR A 167 11.13 -17.58 -0.77
N TYR A 168 10.61 -18.60 -1.47
CA TYR A 168 9.26 -19.10 -1.24
C TYR A 168 9.15 -19.86 0.08
N THR A 169 10.19 -20.59 0.47
CA THR A 169 10.25 -21.24 1.79
C THR A 169 10.20 -20.20 2.89
N LEU A 170 11.02 -19.15 2.81
CA LEU A 170 11.00 -18.07 3.79
C LEU A 170 9.64 -17.36 3.83
N THR A 171 9.04 -17.11 2.68
CA THR A 171 7.70 -16.50 2.60
C THR A 171 6.64 -17.40 3.22
N GLY A 172 6.68 -18.71 2.96
CA GLY A 172 5.79 -19.69 3.59
C GLY A 172 5.95 -19.71 5.11
N ILE A 173 7.19 -19.72 5.61
CA ILE A 173 7.49 -19.62 7.05
C ILE A 173 6.93 -18.32 7.63
N THR A 174 7.14 -17.17 6.95
CA THR A 174 6.58 -15.89 7.40
C THR A 174 5.06 -15.95 7.52
N VAL A 175 4.36 -16.52 6.53
CA VAL A 175 2.88 -16.65 6.57
C VAL A 175 2.43 -17.54 7.74
N VAL A 176 3.09 -18.67 7.97
CA VAL A 176 2.79 -19.54 9.12
C VAL A 176 3.02 -18.80 10.44
N LEU A 177 4.13 -18.09 10.57
CA LEU A 177 4.42 -17.27 11.75
C LEU A 177 3.40 -16.14 11.95
N CYS A 178 2.93 -15.50 10.88
CA CYS A 178 1.86 -14.51 10.96
C CYS A 178 0.59 -15.13 11.56
N VAL A 179 0.18 -16.32 11.11
CA VAL A 179 -0.99 -17.03 11.66
C VAL A 179 -0.77 -17.38 13.13
N LEU A 180 0.40 -17.91 13.48
CA LEU A 180 0.74 -18.26 14.88
C LEU A 180 0.72 -17.03 15.80
N CYS A 181 1.22 -15.89 15.35
CA CYS A 181 1.16 -14.63 16.10
C CYS A 181 -0.28 -14.17 16.38
N PHE A 182 -1.24 -14.48 15.51
CA PHE A 182 -2.66 -14.17 15.78
C PHE A 182 -3.31 -15.13 16.78
N LEU A 183 -2.83 -16.38 16.86
CA LEU A 183 -3.35 -17.39 17.77
C LEU A 183 -2.70 -17.30 19.16
N TYR A 184 -1.42 -16.95 19.21
CA TYR A 184 -0.60 -16.94 20.41
C TYR A 184 0.23 -15.65 20.48
N PHE A 185 0.02 -14.86 21.53
CA PHE A 185 0.83 -13.69 21.83
C PHE A 185 2.06 -14.12 22.63
N ASP A 186 3.13 -14.52 21.93
CA ASP A 186 4.34 -15.07 22.56
C ASP A 186 5.61 -14.87 21.70
N TRP A 187 6.69 -15.61 21.97
CA TRP A 187 7.99 -15.58 21.27
C TRP A 187 7.93 -15.64 19.73
N TYR A 188 6.81 -16.04 19.13
CA TYR A 188 6.58 -16.03 17.69
C TYR A 188 6.76 -14.64 17.05
N HIS A 189 6.48 -13.54 17.78
CA HIS A 189 6.70 -12.18 17.26
C HIS A 189 8.17 -11.89 16.99
N LEU A 190 9.06 -12.40 17.84
CA LEU A 190 10.51 -12.26 17.68
C LEU A 190 10.99 -13.07 16.47
N ALA A 191 10.53 -14.32 16.35
CA ALA A 191 10.82 -15.17 15.20
C ALA A 191 10.32 -14.54 13.88
N LEU A 192 9.12 -13.94 13.91
CA LEU A 192 8.54 -13.26 12.75
C LEU A 192 9.38 -12.04 12.32
N PHE A 193 9.85 -11.24 13.28
CA PHE A 193 10.72 -10.11 12.96
C PHE A 193 12.04 -10.55 12.31
N CYS A 194 12.63 -11.66 12.77
CA CYS A 194 13.84 -12.21 12.17
C CYS A 194 13.71 -12.54 10.68
N CYS A 195 12.49 -12.79 10.16
CA CYS A 195 12.27 -12.98 8.73
C CYS A 195 12.66 -11.76 7.88
N VAL A 196 12.62 -10.54 8.44
CA VAL A 196 12.99 -9.31 7.73
C VAL A 196 14.48 -9.27 7.39
N PRO A 197 15.43 -9.32 8.34
CA PRO A 197 16.85 -9.36 8.02
C PRO A 197 17.24 -10.64 7.25
N LEU A 198 16.60 -11.79 7.51
CA LEU A 198 16.79 -13.00 6.70
C LEU A 198 16.45 -12.79 5.23
N SER A 199 15.37 -12.05 4.93
CA SER A 199 15.01 -11.74 3.55
C SER A 199 16.07 -10.87 2.86
N LEU A 200 16.67 -9.92 3.58
CA LEU A 200 17.78 -9.09 3.08
C LEU A 200 19.06 -9.92 2.88
N LEU A 201 19.35 -10.89 3.76
CA LEU A 201 20.47 -11.81 3.57
C LEU A 201 20.30 -12.67 2.32
N LEU A 202 19.09 -13.13 2.02
CA LEU A 202 18.82 -13.86 0.78
C LEU A 202 19.08 -12.98 -0.46
N LEU A 203 18.71 -11.70 -0.42
CA LEU A 203 19.04 -10.78 -1.52
C LEU A 203 20.55 -10.61 -1.70
N LEU A 204 21.29 -10.49 -0.60
CA LEU A 204 22.75 -10.40 -0.64
C LEU A 204 23.39 -11.69 -1.17
N ARG A 205 22.89 -12.85 -0.75
CA ARG A 205 23.41 -14.18 -1.13
C ARG A 205 23.23 -14.45 -2.62
N HIS A 206 22.06 -14.12 -3.17
CA HIS A 206 21.68 -14.46 -4.54
C HIS A 206 21.98 -13.34 -5.56
N LYS A 207 22.74 -12.30 -5.16
CA LYS A 207 23.39 -11.29 -6.02
C LYS A 207 22.55 -10.81 -7.22
N GLY A 208 21.28 -10.45 -6.99
CA GLY A 208 20.39 -9.89 -8.03
C GLY A 208 19.39 -10.87 -8.66
N LEU A 209 19.51 -12.18 -8.41
CA LEU A 209 18.49 -13.17 -8.79
C LEU A 209 17.18 -13.04 -7.98
N VAL A 210 17.23 -12.34 -6.85
CA VAL A 210 16.07 -11.98 -6.02
C VAL A 210 15.83 -10.48 -6.14
N GLN A 211 14.60 -10.09 -6.44
CA GLN A 211 14.23 -8.68 -6.62
C GLN A 211 13.51 -8.13 -5.40
N LEU A 212 13.68 -6.82 -5.16
CA LEU A 212 12.83 -6.11 -4.21
C LEU A 212 11.39 -6.10 -4.71
N ASP A 213 11.16 -5.59 -5.91
CA ASP A 213 9.85 -5.48 -6.53
C ASP A 213 9.93 -5.89 -8.00
N SER A 214 9.08 -6.81 -8.41
CA SER A 214 9.06 -7.37 -9.75
C SER A 214 7.75 -7.03 -10.46
N SER A 215 7.80 -6.89 -11.78
CA SER A 215 6.58 -6.92 -12.57
C SER A 215 5.94 -8.31 -12.47
N LYS A 216 4.63 -8.39 -12.74
CA LYS A 216 3.90 -9.67 -12.78
C LYS A 216 4.48 -10.68 -13.78
N GLU A 217 5.12 -10.17 -14.82
CA GLU A 217 5.72 -10.98 -15.89
C GLU A 217 7.18 -11.35 -15.62
N SER A 218 7.79 -10.82 -14.55
CA SER A 218 9.17 -11.15 -14.20
C SER A 218 9.25 -12.58 -13.65
N PRO A 219 10.19 -13.41 -14.17
CA PRO A 219 10.39 -14.77 -13.69
C PRO A 219 11.15 -14.83 -12.35
N LEU A 220 11.64 -13.70 -11.84
CA LEU A 220 12.47 -13.63 -10.63
C LEU A 220 11.63 -13.51 -9.36
N PRO A 221 11.98 -14.21 -8.27
CA PRO A 221 11.25 -14.13 -7.01
C PRO A 221 11.37 -12.74 -6.36
N THR A 222 10.31 -12.33 -5.65
CA THR A 222 10.27 -11.06 -4.89
C THR A 222 10.29 -11.30 -3.40
N MET A 223 10.87 -10.34 -2.68
CA MET A 223 10.95 -10.37 -1.23
C MET A 223 10.15 -9.28 -0.53
N PHE A 224 9.56 -8.33 -1.28
CA PHE A 224 8.82 -7.20 -0.71
C PHE A 224 7.67 -7.61 0.21
N MET A 225 7.05 -8.75 -0.06
CA MET A 225 5.91 -9.24 0.72
C MET A 225 6.29 -9.60 2.16
N ILE A 226 7.52 -10.07 2.41
CA ILE A 226 7.96 -10.50 3.75
C ILE A 226 7.92 -9.33 4.75
N PRO A 227 8.70 -8.23 4.58
CA PRO A 227 8.68 -7.12 5.52
C PRO A 227 7.33 -6.40 5.59
N LEU A 228 6.52 -6.46 4.52
CA LEU A 228 5.16 -5.95 4.53
C LEU A 228 4.23 -6.77 5.43
N PHE A 229 4.26 -8.11 5.33
CA PHE A 229 3.45 -8.97 6.21
C PHE A 229 3.87 -8.86 7.66
N VAL A 230 5.17 -8.80 7.94
CA VAL A 230 5.67 -8.56 9.31
C VAL A 230 5.15 -7.22 9.83
N LEU A 231 5.23 -6.14 9.04
CA LEU A 231 4.70 -4.83 9.42
C LEU A 231 3.20 -4.88 9.78
N ILE A 232 2.39 -5.54 8.94
CA ILE A 232 0.94 -5.62 9.14
C ILE A 232 0.62 -6.32 10.47
N VAL A 233 1.26 -7.45 10.75
CA VAL A 233 1.05 -8.18 12.01
C VAL A 233 1.51 -7.35 13.20
N GLN A 234 2.67 -6.71 13.10
CA GLN A 234 3.21 -5.85 14.16
C GLN A 234 2.26 -4.69 14.49
N ILE A 235 1.78 -3.94 13.48
CA ILE A 235 0.82 -2.83 13.68
C ILE A 235 -0.46 -3.31 14.35
N LEU A 236 -0.98 -4.47 13.97
CA LEU A 236 -2.23 -4.99 14.52
C LEU A 236 -2.09 -5.36 16.00
N GLN A 237 -0.93 -5.87 16.39
CA GLN A 237 -0.64 -6.36 17.74
C GLN A 237 -0.26 -5.24 18.70
N THR A 238 0.40 -4.18 18.21
CA THR A 238 0.69 -3.01 19.05
C THR A 238 -0.57 -2.25 19.48
N ARG A 239 -1.75 -2.52 18.88
CA ARG A 239 -3.02 -1.84 19.24
C ARG A 239 -3.51 -2.15 20.66
N THR A 240 -3.02 -3.23 21.27
CA THR A 240 -3.40 -3.63 22.64
C THR A 240 -2.34 -3.26 23.68
N ILE A 241 -1.29 -2.52 23.28
CA ILE A 241 -0.15 -2.14 24.12
C ILE A 241 -0.07 -0.62 24.11
N TYR A 242 -0.48 0.02 25.21
CA TYR A 242 -0.44 1.48 25.32
C TYR A 242 0.89 1.90 25.93
N ILE A 243 1.72 2.60 25.17
CA ILE A 243 3.00 3.11 25.66
C ILE A 243 2.78 4.42 26.40
N VAL A 244 3.25 4.51 27.64
CA VAL A 244 3.13 5.73 28.46
C VAL A 244 4.09 6.81 27.96
N HIS A 245 5.34 6.43 27.66
CA HIS A 245 6.38 7.37 27.22
C HIS A 245 7.15 6.87 26.00
N TYR A 246 7.08 7.64 24.91
CA TYR A 246 7.68 7.29 23.62
C TYR A 246 9.17 7.67 23.47
N SER A 247 9.76 8.30 24.49
CA SER A 247 11.12 8.87 24.42
C SER A 247 12.20 7.85 24.06
N LYS A 248 12.07 6.61 24.55
CA LYS A 248 12.99 5.50 24.26
C LYS A 248 12.56 4.63 23.07
N VAL A 249 11.26 4.66 22.71
CA VAL A 249 10.74 3.87 21.58
C VAL A 249 11.35 4.35 20.27
N TRP A 250 11.28 5.66 20.02
CA TRP A 250 11.72 6.21 18.73
C TRP A 250 13.21 6.04 18.45
N PRO A 251 14.16 6.30 19.38
CA PRO A 251 15.58 6.07 19.12
C PRO A 251 15.89 4.60 18.78
N LEU A 252 15.28 3.64 19.48
CA LEU A 252 15.48 2.20 19.20
C LEU A 252 14.86 1.80 17.86
N ALA A 253 13.64 2.25 17.59
CA ALA A 253 12.94 1.97 16.33
C ALA A 253 13.69 2.54 15.12
N ILE A 254 14.19 3.79 15.23
CA ILE A 254 15.03 4.43 14.21
C ILE A 254 16.36 3.68 14.06
N GLY A 255 17.00 3.27 15.16
CA GLY A 255 18.23 2.49 15.11
C GLY A 255 18.09 1.19 14.32
N ILE A 256 17.00 0.45 14.56
CA ILE A 256 16.65 -0.77 13.80
C ILE A 256 16.39 -0.44 12.33
N ALA A 257 15.60 0.60 12.05
CA ALA A 257 15.29 1.01 10.69
C ALA A 257 16.55 1.41 9.90
N VAL A 258 17.48 2.12 10.55
CA VAL A 258 18.78 2.48 9.99
C VAL A 258 19.61 1.22 9.73
N ALA A 259 19.67 0.27 10.66
CA ALA A 259 20.40 -0.99 10.45
C ALA A 259 19.85 -1.77 9.25
N LEU A 260 18.53 -1.94 9.15
CA LEU A 260 17.89 -2.60 8.01
C LEU A 260 18.08 -1.83 6.69
N THR A 261 18.08 -0.50 6.75
CA THR A 261 18.33 0.35 5.58
C THR A 261 19.78 0.26 5.10
N VAL A 262 20.75 0.26 6.01
CA VAL A 262 22.16 0.04 5.69
C VAL A 262 22.34 -1.34 5.08
N MET A 263 21.69 -2.36 5.64
CA MET A 263 21.69 -3.71 5.08
C MET A 263 21.12 -3.74 3.67
N LEU A 264 19.96 -3.11 3.43
CA LEU A 264 19.37 -2.96 2.11
C LEU A 264 20.30 -2.21 1.14
N TRP A 265 20.99 -1.16 1.61
CA TRP A 265 21.94 -0.41 0.81
C TRP A 265 23.17 -1.25 0.41
N LEU A 266 23.69 -2.08 1.31
CA LEU A 266 24.74 -3.05 0.98
C LEU A 266 24.26 -4.03 -0.10
N CYS A 267 23.02 -4.49 0.02
CA CYS A 267 22.40 -5.39 -0.95
C CYS A 267 22.11 -4.69 -2.29
N SER A 268 21.87 -3.37 -2.28
CA SER A 268 21.55 -2.58 -3.49
C SER A 268 22.64 -2.55 -4.55
N ARG A 269 23.88 -2.91 -4.20
CA ARG A 269 24.99 -3.00 -5.17
C ARG A 269 24.71 -4.00 -6.29
N TYR A 270 23.85 -4.99 -6.02
CA TYR A 270 23.45 -6.05 -6.94
C TYR A 270 22.04 -5.84 -7.52
N LEU A 271 21.44 -4.65 -7.30
CA LEU A 271 20.12 -4.32 -7.81
C LEU A 271 20.23 -3.41 -9.03
N ASN A 272 19.32 -3.61 -9.99
CA ASN A 272 19.25 -2.78 -11.17
C ASN A 272 18.67 -1.39 -10.84
N LYS A 273 19.56 -0.42 -10.58
CA LYS A 273 19.22 0.96 -10.18
C LYS A 273 18.67 1.82 -11.32
N LYS A 274 18.67 1.33 -12.56
CA LYS A 274 18.24 2.11 -13.73
C LYS A 274 16.72 2.36 -13.77
N ARG A 275 15.95 1.63 -12.96
CA ARG A 275 14.49 1.76 -12.90
C ARG A 275 14.10 2.97 -12.06
N LYS A 276 13.34 3.93 -12.62
CA LYS A 276 12.76 5.05 -11.85
C LYS A 276 11.93 4.58 -10.64
N ALA A 277 11.33 3.39 -10.74
CA ALA A 277 10.61 2.77 -9.63
C ALA A 277 11.52 2.37 -8.45
N TYR A 278 12.82 2.16 -8.67
CA TYR A 278 13.76 1.73 -7.63
C TYR A 278 13.80 2.71 -6.45
N VAL A 279 13.88 4.02 -6.73
CA VAL A 279 13.92 5.05 -5.68
C VAL A 279 12.61 5.04 -4.87
N VAL A 280 11.47 4.90 -5.55
CA VAL A 280 10.16 4.83 -4.90
C VAL A 280 10.06 3.58 -4.02
N THR A 281 10.43 2.41 -4.54
CA THR A 281 10.45 1.15 -3.78
C THR A 281 11.40 1.23 -2.58
N ALA A 282 12.58 1.84 -2.74
CA ALA A 282 13.54 2.03 -1.66
C ALA A 282 12.98 2.96 -0.55
N VAL A 283 12.34 4.07 -0.91
CA VAL A 283 11.69 4.96 0.07
C VAL A 283 10.56 4.24 0.80
N ILE A 284 9.73 3.48 0.09
CA ILE A 284 8.67 2.67 0.71
C ILE A 284 9.28 1.64 1.67
N MET A 285 10.38 0.98 1.29
CA MET A 285 11.08 0.03 2.16
C MET A 285 11.60 0.68 3.45
N VAL A 286 12.15 1.90 3.38
CA VAL A 286 12.59 2.64 4.58
C VAL A 286 11.42 2.89 5.53
N LEU A 287 10.25 3.28 5.00
CA LEU A 287 9.04 3.46 5.82
C LEU A 287 8.57 2.14 6.43
N ILE A 288 8.63 1.04 5.66
CA ILE A 288 8.31 -0.30 6.16
C ILE A 288 9.28 -0.72 7.27
N PHE A 289 10.58 -0.44 7.14
CA PHE A 289 11.57 -0.75 8.17
C PHE A 289 11.39 0.07 9.43
N LEU A 290 10.99 1.35 9.31
CA LEU A 290 10.65 2.17 10.46
C LEU A 290 9.44 1.60 11.21
N GLY A 291 8.39 1.21 10.50
CA GLY A 291 7.22 0.58 11.11
C GLY A 291 7.53 -0.78 11.75
N ASN A 292 8.36 -1.60 11.10
CA ASN A 292 8.85 -2.85 11.67
C ASN A 292 9.71 -2.62 12.92
N GLY A 293 10.58 -1.59 12.91
CA GLY A 293 11.39 -1.20 14.05
C GLY A 293 10.54 -0.76 15.24
N TYR A 294 9.52 0.08 15.00
CA TYR A 294 8.56 0.48 16.03
C TYR A 294 7.82 -0.73 16.61
N GLY A 295 7.24 -1.55 15.74
CA GLY A 295 6.50 -2.73 16.15
C GLY A 295 7.34 -3.69 16.97
N PHE A 296 8.53 -4.03 16.48
CA PHE A 296 9.47 -4.89 17.18
C PHE A 296 9.85 -4.36 18.56
N VAL A 297 10.16 -3.06 18.70
CA VAL A 297 10.51 -2.46 19.99
C VAL A 297 9.35 -2.60 20.96
N VAL A 298 8.13 -2.24 20.55
CA VAL A 298 6.94 -2.29 21.41
C VAL A 298 6.57 -3.72 21.80
N THR A 299 6.48 -4.65 20.84
CA THR A 299 6.11 -6.03 21.14
C THR A 299 7.17 -6.75 21.94
N THR A 300 8.45 -6.53 21.64
CA THR A 300 9.55 -7.17 22.38
C THR A 300 9.64 -6.63 23.79
N ASN A 301 9.44 -5.32 23.97
CA ASN A 301 9.39 -4.71 25.30
C ASN A 301 8.31 -5.35 26.17
N ALA A 302 7.13 -5.63 25.62
CA ALA A 302 6.02 -6.27 26.32
C ALA A 302 6.23 -7.78 26.54
N ILE A 303 6.69 -8.53 25.53
CA ILE A 303 6.88 -10.00 25.61
C ILE A 303 8.02 -10.37 26.56
N LEU A 304 9.10 -9.57 26.57
CA LEU A 304 10.23 -9.80 27.48
C LEU A 304 10.00 -9.21 28.87
N ASP A 305 8.88 -8.51 29.09
CA ASP A 305 8.54 -7.96 30.38
C ASP A 305 8.09 -9.09 31.32
N LYS A 306 8.99 -9.50 32.20
CA LYS A 306 8.74 -10.55 33.20
C LYS A 306 8.50 -9.97 34.58
N GLU A 307 8.60 -8.65 34.72
CA GLU A 307 8.22 -7.98 35.96
C GLU A 307 6.69 -8.00 36.04
N GLY A 308 6.15 -8.24 37.24
CA GLY A 308 4.70 -8.23 37.44
C GLY A 308 4.11 -6.85 37.12
N TYR A 309 2.79 -6.79 36.97
CA TYR A 309 2.12 -5.51 36.80
C TYR A 309 1.84 -4.81 38.14
N GLU A 310 1.86 -3.48 38.12
CA GLU A 310 1.21 -2.67 39.14
C GLU A 310 -0.24 -2.41 38.73
N TYR A 311 -1.17 -2.62 39.66
CA TYR A 311 -2.59 -2.46 39.41
C TYR A 311 -3.08 -1.09 39.86
N TYR A 312 -3.79 -0.40 38.97
CA TYR A 312 -4.49 0.84 39.26
C TYR A 312 -5.95 0.73 38.84
N GLU A 313 -6.84 1.39 39.57
CA GLU A 313 -8.24 1.56 39.16
C GLU A 313 -8.46 2.99 38.68
N THR A 314 -9.20 3.15 37.59
CA THR A 314 -9.68 4.46 37.14
C THR A 314 -11.15 4.39 36.73
N THR A 315 -11.80 5.54 36.69
CA THR A 315 -13.21 5.69 36.37
C THR A 315 -13.39 6.10 34.91
N VAL A 316 -14.37 5.52 34.24
CA VAL A 316 -14.77 5.91 32.88
C VAL A 316 -15.61 7.18 32.95
N THR A 317 -15.11 8.28 32.39
CA THR A 317 -15.82 9.56 32.36
C THR A 317 -16.72 9.73 31.13
N ASP A 318 -16.36 9.10 30.02
CA ASP A 318 -17.11 9.20 28.77
C ASP A 318 -16.91 7.95 27.90
N LYS A 319 -17.87 7.71 27.02
CA LYS A 319 -17.89 6.60 26.07
C LYS A 319 -18.22 7.08 24.68
N HIS A 320 -17.30 6.90 23.73
CA HIS A 320 -17.49 7.35 22.36
C HIS A 320 -17.37 6.19 21.35
N ILE A 321 -18.25 6.17 20.35
CA ILE A 321 -18.17 5.23 19.21
C ILE A 321 -17.92 6.04 17.94
N SER A 322 -16.80 5.78 17.29
CA SER A 322 -16.53 6.30 15.96
C SER A 322 -17.01 5.30 14.91
N LYS A 323 -17.91 5.74 14.01
CA LYS A 323 -18.45 4.92 12.91
C LYS A 323 -18.01 5.51 11.58
N GLY A 324 -17.39 4.67 10.76
CA GLY A 324 -17.01 4.99 9.39
C GLY A 324 -16.95 3.72 8.54
N LYS A 325 -15.80 3.42 7.94
CA LYS A 325 -15.55 2.12 7.30
C LYS A 325 -15.39 0.98 8.32
N SER A 326 -14.94 1.31 9.53
CA SER A 326 -14.88 0.43 10.69
C SER A 326 -15.56 1.10 11.88
N THR A 327 -15.88 0.31 12.91
CA THR A 327 -16.38 0.83 14.18
C THR A 327 -15.25 0.72 15.21
N THR A 328 -14.90 1.85 15.84
CA THR A 328 -13.91 1.91 16.92
C THR A 328 -14.58 2.41 18.19
N TYR A 329 -14.26 1.76 19.31
CA TYR A 329 -14.85 2.03 20.62
C TYR A 329 -13.81 2.74 21.49
N TYR A 330 -14.22 3.83 22.13
CA TYR A 330 -13.34 4.63 22.96
C TYR A 330 -13.91 4.81 24.35
N LEU A 331 -13.06 4.68 25.37
CA LEU A 331 -13.34 5.10 26.75
C LEU A 331 -12.48 6.31 27.06
N THR A 332 -13.06 7.33 27.69
CA THR A 332 -12.30 8.42 28.29
C THR A 332 -12.13 8.08 29.77
N LEU A 333 -10.90 8.10 30.26
CA LEU A 333 -10.56 7.68 31.62
C LEU A 333 -10.22 8.87 32.50
N GLN A 334 -10.51 8.79 33.79
CA GLN A 334 -9.97 9.76 34.74
C GLN A 334 -8.44 9.65 34.81
N PRO A 335 -7.74 10.76 35.13
CA PRO A 335 -6.32 10.74 35.42
C PRO A 335 -5.95 9.66 36.44
N TRP A 336 -4.82 9.01 36.22
CA TRP A 336 -4.26 8.00 37.13
C TRP A 336 -2.75 8.22 37.27
N ALA A 337 -2.10 7.45 38.13
CA ALA A 337 -0.74 7.73 38.63
C ALA A 337 0.29 8.09 37.54
N HIS A 338 0.26 7.41 36.40
CA HIS A 338 1.22 7.61 35.30
C HIS A 338 0.64 8.35 34.08
N GLN A 339 -0.63 8.78 34.13
CA GLN A 339 -1.27 9.67 33.15
C GLN A 339 -2.09 10.73 33.90
N PRO A 340 -1.52 11.93 34.14
CA PRO A 340 -2.18 12.98 34.91
C PRO A 340 -3.30 13.70 34.12
N GLU A 341 -3.42 13.43 32.83
CA GLU A 341 -4.46 14.00 31.96
C GLU A 341 -5.47 12.92 31.58
N SER A 342 -6.74 13.34 31.46
CA SER A 342 -7.81 12.45 31.00
C SER A 342 -7.62 12.16 29.51
N GLU A 343 -7.30 10.90 29.19
CA GLU A 343 -7.03 10.48 27.82
C GLU A 343 -8.14 9.57 27.28
N ARG A 344 -8.33 9.63 25.96
CA ARG A 344 -9.31 8.82 25.24
C ARG A 344 -8.62 7.59 24.67
N GLU A 345 -9.02 6.42 25.16
CA GLU A 345 -8.39 5.15 24.82
C GLU A 345 -9.27 4.25 23.97
N SER A 346 -8.70 3.67 22.91
CA SER A 346 -9.42 2.78 21.99
C SER A 346 -9.49 1.36 22.57
N VAL A 347 -10.64 0.92 23.08
CA VAL A 347 -10.79 -0.40 23.70
C VAL A 347 -11.46 -1.44 22.79
N SER A 348 -11.45 -2.70 23.22
CA SER A 348 -12.21 -3.76 22.56
C SER A 348 -13.72 -3.53 22.67
N ARG A 349 -14.48 -4.01 21.68
CA ARG A 349 -15.95 -3.98 21.71
C ARG A 349 -16.52 -4.65 22.97
N LYS A 350 -15.87 -5.73 23.42
CA LYS A 350 -16.28 -6.50 24.59
C LYS A 350 -16.18 -5.64 25.85
N LEU A 351 -15.01 -5.07 26.12
CA LEU A 351 -14.80 -4.21 27.29
C LEU A 351 -15.71 -2.97 27.24
N TYR A 352 -15.86 -2.34 26.07
CA TYR A 352 -16.76 -1.21 25.90
C TYR A 352 -18.22 -1.55 26.22
N GLY A 353 -18.69 -2.74 25.87
CA GLY A 353 -20.06 -3.18 26.14
C GLY A 353 -20.32 -3.50 27.61
N GLU A 354 -19.27 -3.80 28.38
CA GLU A 354 -19.37 -4.29 29.77
C GLU A 354 -19.23 -3.18 30.81
N VAL A 355 -18.60 -2.06 30.46
CA VAL A 355 -18.32 -0.96 31.39
C VAL A 355 -19.28 0.19 31.17
N GLU A 356 -19.85 0.75 32.23
CA GLU A 356 -20.73 1.92 32.17
C GLU A 356 -19.96 3.23 32.43
N ILE A 357 -20.57 4.37 32.09
CA ILE A 357 -20.05 5.68 32.52
C ILE A 357 -20.12 5.73 34.05
N ASP A 358 -19.11 6.34 34.68
CA ASP A 358 -18.85 6.31 36.12
C ASP A 358 -18.52 4.91 36.68
N GLY A 359 -18.40 3.91 35.80
CA GLY A 359 -17.89 2.59 36.13
C GLY A 359 -16.37 2.55 36.24
N LYS A 360 -15.84 1.54 36.92
CA LYS A 360 -14.41 1.32 37.10
C LYS A 360 -13.80 0.41 36.03
N VAL A 361 -12.56 0.68 35.66
CA VAL A 361 -11.71 -0.19 34.85
C VAL A 361 -10.36 -0.40 35.53
N GLY A 362 -9.76 -1.57 35.31
CA GLY A 362 -8.43 -1.91 35.78
C GLY A 362 -7.37 -1.49 34.76
N ILE A 363 -6.33 -0.83 35.23
CA ILE A 363 -5.12 -0.50 34.48
C ILE A 363 -4.00 -1.40 34.98
N TYR A 364 -3.53 -2.27 34.09
CA TYR A 364 -2.40 -3.15 34.32
C TYR A 364 -1.16 -2.45 33.80
N TYR A 365 -0.41 -1.80 34.69
CA TYR A 365 0.78 -1.03 34.36
C TYR A 365 2.03 -1.90 34.45
N TYR A 366 2.88 -1.80 33.44
CA TYR A 366 4.07 -2.62 33.27
C TYR A 366 5.29 -1.72 33.05
N PRO A 367 6.43 -1.98 33.71
CA PRO A 367 7.64 -1.17 33.57
C PRO A 367 8.34 -1.33 32.20
N GLY A 368 8.16 -2.47 31.53
CA GLY A 368 8.73 -2.79 30.23
C GLY A 368 10.17 -3.31 30.31
N ALA A 369 10.49 -4.35 29.53
CA ALA A 369 11.85 -4.93 29.49
C ALA A 369 12.95 -3.93 29.07
N PHE A 370 12.60 -2.93 28.26
CA PHE A 370 13.50 -1.86 27.83
C PHE A 370 13.36 -0.59 28.68
N HIS A 371 12.72 -0.70 29.86
CA HIS A 371 12.31 0.41 30.70
C HIS A 371 11.47 1.42 29.90
N ILE A 372 10.54 0.88 29.11
CA ILE A 372 9.55 1.60 28.32
C ILE A 372 8.19 1.21 28.92
N PRO A 373 7.65 2.05 29.82
CA PRO A 373 6.43 1.69 30.51
C PRO A 373 5.25 1.61 29.55
N TRP A 374 4.40 0.61 29.79
CA TRP A 374 3.23 0.35 28.99
C TRP A 374 2.09 -0.16 29.87
N TYR A 375 0.86 -0.09 29.40
CA TYR A 375 -0.28 -0.60 30.14
C TYR A 375 -1.30 -1.29 29.24
N GLN A 376 -2.19 -2.04 29.88
CA GLN A 376 -3.41 -2.58 29.29
C GLN A 376 -4.62 -2.19 30.13
N ILE A 377 -5.76 -2.06 29.45
CA ILE A 377 -7.04 -1.73 30.09
C ILE A 377 -7.87 -3.01 30.10
N GLY A 378 -8.33 -3.38 31.29
CA GLY A 378 -9.23 -4.52 31.48
C GLY A 378 -10.36 -4.21 32.45
N ARG A 379 -11.03 -5.25 32.91
CA ARG A 379 -12.05 -5.10 33.94
C ARG A 379 -11.39 -4.72 35.27
N ALA A 380 -12.11 -3.92 36.08
CA ALA A 380 -11.72 -3.77 37.47
C ALA A 380 -11.87 -5.12 38.20
N GLU A 381 -10.98 -5.39 39.17
CA GLU A 381 -10.95 -6.64 39.96
C GLU A 381 -12.01 -6.63 41.07
#